data_AF-A0A958L4T8-F1
#
_entry.id   AF-A0A958L4T8-F1
#
_cell.length_a   1.000
_cell.length_b   1.000
_cell.length_c   1.000
_cell.angle_alpha   90.00
_cell.angle_beta   90.00
_cell.angle_gamma   90.00
#
_symmetry.space_group_name_H-M   'P 1'
#
loop_
_entity.id
_entity.type
_entity.pdbx_description
1 polymer ?
#
loop_
_entity_poly.entity_id
_entity_poly.type
_entity_poly.pdbx_seq_one_letter_code
_entity_poly.pdbx_strand_id
1 'polypeptide(L)'
;MNEIALTRRTLKDAVEQILVSESPELLARTIPAQSIYISMKRRGLASSVEVIDLLSRDQLQLLLDFDLWHGDRFSEDQIWDWLELPDAENDLSLLQRILPALDLKCLCILISRHVESVTFDEPTENPPAPHYFTPDKGHTWIHITLEDDHKQFLLARLLALIFETDANLFYKLLQISTLHTQSVLEEEAFEERDKRMLAEGIPDREMAFHLNEPLQFSSVQFNELEPLDVGVSDLKPIRPLIYSERLPKILQRLAQEIRDFEVFEAELSLIMNGALVHFGTDLGDMEEVELVTLAVRGAACIGLELCERELKASPIEAYSKLGLRRLYRIGLSRLV
;
A
#
# COMPACT_ATOMS: atom_id res chain seq x y z
N MET A 1 23.32 19.49 17.77
CA MET A 1 22.50 18.78 16.77
C MET A 1 22.57 17.31 17.11
N ASN A 2 21.48 16.73 17.60
CA ASN A 2 21.48 15.37 18.15
C ASN A 2 21.69 14.35 17.02
N GLU A 3 22.55 13.37 17.27
CA GLU A 3 22.85 12.21 16.40
C GLU A 3 21.56 11.53 15.89
N ILE A 4 20.52 11.51 16.73
CA ILE A 4 19.17 11.02 16.45
C ILE A 4 18.50 11.73 15.25
N ALA A 5 18.75 13.03 15.05
CA ALA A 5 18.21 13.79 13.92
C ALA A 5 18.96 13.54 12.60
N LEU A 6 20.22 13.10 12.67
CA LEU A 6 21.02 12.69 11.51
C LEU A 6 20.65 11.27 11.07
N THR A 7 20.46 10.33 12.00
CA THR A 7 20.00 8.96 11.71
C THR A 7 18.58 8.91 11.16
N ARG A 8 17.76 9.95 11.42
CA ARG A 8 16.40 10.07 10.88
C ARG A 8 16.34 10.68 9.47
N ARG A 9 17.39 11.40 9.02
CA ARG A 9 17.51 11.90 7.64
C ARG A 9 17.89 10.82 6.63
N THR A 10 18.51 9.73 7.08
CA THR A 10 18.90 8.56 6.28
C THR A 10 17.75 7.58 6.00
N LEU A 11 16.55 7.81 6.55
CA LEU A 11 15.34 6.96 6.45
C LEU A 11 14.42 7.23 5.25
N LYS A 12 14.86 8.04 4.28
CA LYS A 12 14.07 8.37 3.08
C LYS A 12 13.85 7.16 2.16
N ASP A 13 14.70 6.16 2.29
CA ASP A 13 14.76 5.03 1.39
C ASP A 13 14.86 3.73 2.19
N ALA A 14 13.69 3.15 2.51
CA ALA A 14 13.60 1.93 3.29
C ALA A 14 14.30 0.75 2.60
N VAL A 15 14.25 0.69 1.27
CA VAL A 15 14.91 -0.35 0.48
C VAL A 15 16.41 -0.29 0.67
N GLU A 16 17.03 0.90 0.53
CA GLU A 16 18.48 1.04 0.75
C GLU A 16 18.90 0.53 2.12
N GLN A 17 18.16 0.92 3.16
CA GLN A 17 18.49 0.57 4.53
C GLN A 17 18.43 -0.91 4.80
N ILE A 18 17.42 -1.58 4.26
CA ILE A 18 17.28 -3.02 4.37
C ILE A 18 18.51 -3.68 3.74
N LEU A 19 18.88 -3.28 2.52
CA LEU A 19 19.97 -3.90 1.76
C LEU A 19 21.36 -3.67 2.38
N VAL A 20 21.61 -2.52 3.02
CA VAL A 20 22.91 -2.24 3.68
C VAL A 20 22.98 -2.70 5.14
N SER A 21 21.91 -3.28 5.69
CA SER A 21 21.85 -3.70 7.09
C SER A 21 22.67 -4.96 7.35
N GLU A 22 23.25 -5.06 8.55
CA GLU A 22 23.86 -6.32 9.02
C GLU A 22 22.81 -7.43 9.25
N SER A 23 21.53 -7.08 9.36
CA SER A 23 20.43 -8.04 9.51
C SER A 23 19.21 -7.58 8.70
N PRO A 24 19.25 -7.71 7.37
CA PRO A 24 18.22 -7.19 6.46
C PRO A 24 16.81 -7.67 6.77
N GLU A 25 16.61 -8.97 7.03
CA GLU A 25 15.30 -9.56 7.28
C GLU A 25 14.70 -9.08 8.62
N LEU A 26 15.53 -8.91 9.64
CA LEU A 26 15.08 -8.38 10.93
C LEU A 26 14.68 -6.92 10.79
N LEU A 27 15.47 -6.12 10.07
CA LEU A 27 15.16 -4.72 9.84
C LEU A 27 13.88 -4.57 9.00
N ALA A 28 13.76 -5.33 7.91
CA ALA A 28 12.58 -5.31 7.03
C ALA A 28 11.27 -5.50 7.81
N ARG A 29 11.23 -6.45 8.77
CA ARG A 29 10.05 -6.71 9.62
C ARG A 29 9.67 -5.56 10.55
N THR A 30 10.60 -4.66 10.86
CA THR A 30 10.33 -3.50 11.71
C THR A 30 9.75 -2.32 10.93
N ILE A 31 9.99 -2.27 9.61
CA ILE A 31 9.58 -1.18 8.74
C ILE A 31 8.14 -1.43 8.24
N PRO A 32 7.24 -0.43 8.28
CA PRO A 32 5.90 -0.54 7.71
C PRO A 32 5.93 -0.88 6.23
N ALA A 33 5.04 -1.77 5.77
CA ALA A 33 4.99 -2.21 4.38
C ALA A 33 4.83 -1.03 3.41
N GLN A 34 3.98 -0.05 3.76
CA GLN A 34 3.79 1.17 2.97
C GLN A 34 5.09 1.98 2.79
N SER A 35 5.96 2.02 3.80
CA SER A 35 7.26 2.71 3.69
C SER A 35 8.21 2.01 2.73
N ILE A 36 8.18 0.67 2.73
CA ILE A 36 8.94 -0.16 1.79
C ILE A 36 8.39 0.05 0.38
N TYR A 37 7.07 -0.03 0.20
CA TYR A 37 6.39 0.18 -1.07
C TYR A 37 6.73 1.53 -1.71
N ILE A 38 6.59 2.64 -0.97
CA ILE A 38 6.96 3.99 -1.46
C ILE A 38 8.43 4.05 -1.90
N SER A 39 9.33 3.38 -1.17
CA SER A 39 10.75 3.34 -1.52
C SER A 39 11.00 2.51 -2.77
N MET A 40 10.29 1.38 -2.94
CA MET A 40 10.35 0.56 -4.14
C MET A 40 9.85 1.32 -5.37
N LYS A 41 8.70 2.02 -5.29
CA LYS A 41 8.17 2.82 -6.41
C LYS A 41 9.11 3.96 -6.81
N ARG A 42 9.76 4.63 -5.84
CA ARG A 42 10.80 5.64 -6.13
C ARG A 42 12.01 5.08 -6.88
N ARG A 43 12.41 3.84 -6.61
CA ARG A 43 13.56 3.16 -7.24
C ARG A 43 13.22 2.45 -8.55
N GLY A 44 11.94 2.12 -8.74
CA GLY A 44 11.48 1.17 -9.74
C GLY A 44 11.40 -0.25 -9.16
N LEU A 45 10.35 -0.98 -9.56
CA LEU A 45 10.04 -2.31 -9.06
C LEU A 45 11.16 -3.32 -9.39
N ALA A 46 11.64 -3.34 -10.64
CA ALA A 46 12.73 -4.20 -11.10
C ALA A 46 14.05 -3.96 -10.33
N SER A 47 14.32 -2.74 -9.89
CA SER A 47 15.51 -2.39 -9.09
C SER A 47 15.40 -2.80 -7.62
N SER A 48 14.28 -3.39 -7.21
CA SER A 48 13.95 -3.67 -5.80
C SER A 48 13.67 -5.15 -5.53
N VAL A 49 13.95 -6.03 -6.48
CA VAL A 49 13.65 -7.48 -6.39
C VAL A 49 14.31 -8.15 -5.18
N GLU A 50 15.55 -7.76 -4.84
CA GLU A 50 16.30 -8.32 -3.70
C GLU A 50 15.56 -8.11 -2.36
N VAL A 51 14.76 -7.06 -2.24
CA VAL A 51 14.00 -6.81 -1.01
C VAL A 51 12.81 -7.76 -0.87
N ILE A 52 12.21 -8.22 -1.97
CA ILE A 52 11.01 -9.09 -1.95
C ILE A 52 11.29 -10.40 -1.19
N ASP A 53 12.50 -10.95 -1.33
CA ASP A 53 12.91 -12.17 -0.63
C ASP A 53 13.04 -11.98 0.89
N LEU A 54 13.28 -10.74 1.34
CA LEU A 54 13.48 -10.39 2.74
C LEU A 54 12.16 -10.11 3.49
N LEU A 55 11.09 -9.78 2.76
CA LEU A 55 9.79 -9.40 3.34
C LEU A 55 9.07 -10.60 3.92
N SER A 56 8.26 -10.42 4.96
CA SER A 56 7.28 -11.45 5.33
C SER A 56 6.21 -11.61 4.25
N ARG A 57 5.48 -12.74 4.27
CA ARG A 57 4.32 -12.95 3.40
C ARG A 57 3.29 -11.83 3.55
N ASP A 58 3.00 -11.43 4.80
CA ASP A 58 1.98 -10.41 5.08
C ASP A 58 2.44 -9.02 4.59
N GLN A 59 3.73 -8.69 4.72
CA GLN A 59 4.28 -7.46 4.15
C GLN A 59 4.17 -7.47 2.62
N LEU A 60 4.50 -8.59 1.98
CA LEU A 60 4.39 -8.72 0.53
C LEU A 60 2.93 -8.62 0.05
N GLN A 61 1.98 -9.19 0.80
CA GLN A 61 0.56 -9.03 0.52
C GLN A 61 0.12 -7.57 0.59
N LEU A 62 0.59 -6.82 1.60
CA LEU A 62 0.30 -5.38 1.70
C LEU A 62 0.89 -4.58 0.54
N LEU A 63 2.10 -4.92 0.08
CA LEU A 63 2.69 -4.30 -1.12
C LEU A 63 1.80 -4.53 -2.36
N LEU A 64 1.33 -5.76 -2.55
CA LEU A 64 0.40 -6.10 -3.63
C LEU A 64 -0.95 -5.39 -3.47
N ASP A 65 -1.46 -5.24 -2.24
CA ASP A 65 -2.68 -4.48 -1.96
C ASP A 65 -2.56 -2.98 -2.29
N PHE A 66 -1.34 -2.41 -2.22
CA PHE A 66 -1.07 -1.04 -2.62
C PHE A 66 -0.99 -0.87 -4.13
N ASP A 67 -0.38 -1.82 -4.84
CA ASP A 67 -0.10 -1.69 -6.28
C ASP A 67 -1.28 -2.19 -7.13
N LEU A 68 -1.92 -3.28 -6.73
CA LEU A 68 -2.95 -3.95 -7.56
C LEU A 68 -4.35 -3.36 -7.42
N TRP A 69 -4.50 -2.21 -6.76
CA TRP A 69 -5.81 -1.60 -6.49
C TRP A 69 -5.81 -0.09 -6.71
N HIS A 70 -6.77 0.38 -7.50
CA HIS A 70 -7.09 1.81 -7.61
C HIS A 70 -8.47 2.07 -7.01
N GLY A 71 -8.48 2.66 -5.81
CA GLY A 71 -9.70 2.77 -5.02
C GLY A 71 -10.26 1.39 -4.67
N ASP A 72 -11.46 1.09 -5.17
CA ASP A 72 -12.20 -0.16 -5.00
C ASP A 72 -12.15 -1.08 -6.24
N ARG A 73 -11.26 -0.81 -7.19
CA ARG A 73 -11.09 -1.60 -8.40
C ARG A 73 -9.74 -2.29 -8.44
N PHE A 74 -9.77 -3.58 -8.82
CA PHE A 74 -8.57 -4.34 -9.11
C PHE A 74 -7.91 -3.84 -10.40
N SER A 75 -6.64 -3.46 -10.30
CA SER A 75 -5.81 -2.98 -11.39
C SER A 75 -5.03 -4.14 -12.01
N GLU A 76 -5.47 -4.57 -13.18
CA GLU A 76 -4.81 -5.67 -13.89
C GLU A 76 -3.48 -5.25 -14.49
N ASP A 77 -3.34 -4.01 -14.96
CA ASP A 77 -2.11 -3.59 -15.64
C ASP A 77 -0.87 -3.77 -14.75
N GLN A 78 -1.03 -3.52 -13.45
CA GLN A 78 0.05 -3.67 -12.48
C GLN A 78 0.43 -5.13 -12.22
N ILE A 79 -0.48 -6.11 -12.38
CA ILE A 79 -0.13 -7.51 -12.11
C ILE A 79 0.92 -8.03 -13.08
N TRP A 80 0.93 -7.53 -14.32
CA TRP A 80 1.89 -7.94 -15.33
C TRP A 80 3.31 -7.56 -14.92
N ASP A 81 3.51 -6.33 -14.43
CA ASP A 81 4.80 -5.86 -13.91
C ASP A 81 5.35 -6.76 -12.80
N TRP A 82 4.47 -7.26 -11.91
CA TRP A 82 4.87 -8.22 -10.86
C TRP A 82 5.20 -9.61 -11.42
N LEU A 83 4.48 -10.07 -12.43
CA LEU A 83 4.73 -11.35 -13.08
C LEU A 83 5.98 -11.32 -13.98
N GLU A 84 6.40 -10.14 -14.43
CA GLU A 84 7.62 -9.90 -15.22
C GLU A 84 8.91 -9.92 -14.39
N LEU A 85 8.87 -9.60 -13.09
CA LEU A 85 10.08 -9.58 -12.25
C LEU A 85 10.98 -10.84 -12.31
N PRO A 86 10.44 -12.08 -12.42
CA PRO A 86 11.23 -13.30 -12.49
C PRO A 86 12.05 -13.55 -13.79
N ASP A 87 12.14 -12.62 -14.75
CA ASP A 87 12.48 -12.97 -16.14
C ASP A 87 13.96 -13.06 -16.55
N ALA A 88 14.94 -12.80 -15.68
CA ALA A 88 16.34 -12.80 -16.12
C ALA A 88 16.90 -14.21 -16.46
N GLU A 89 16.42 -15.27 -15.81
CA GLU A 89 17.00 -16.63 -15.95
C GLU A 89 15.98 -17.79 -15.93
N ASN A 90 14.69 -17.54 -16.22
CA ASN A 90 13.61 -18.53 -15.98
C ASN A 90 13.56 -19.01 -14.51
N ASP A 91 14.03 -18.17 -13.59
CA ASP A 91 14.00 -18.49 -12.17
C ASP A 91 12.59 -18.29 -11.62
N LEU A 92 11.98 -19.36 -11.13
CA LEU A 92 10.66 -19.32 -10.52
C LEU A 92 10.70 -18.92 -9.05
N SER A 93 11.87 -18.74 -8.43
CA SER A 93 12.02 -18.44 -7.00
C SER A 93 11.21 -17.22 -6.56
N LEU A 94 11.29 -16.13 -7.33
CA LEU A 94 10.56 -14.91 -7.02
C LEU A 94 9.05 -15.08 -7.21
N LEU A 95 8.62 -15.81 -8.25
CA LEU A 95 7.21 -16.10 -8.45
C LEU A 95 6.65 -17.02 -7.36
N GLN A 96 7.44 -18.00 -6.91
CA GLN A 96 7.15 -18.86 -5.75
C GLN A 96 7.05 -18.04 -4.45
N ARG A 97 7.78 -16.93 -4.37
CA ARG A 97 7.70 -15.99 -3.25
C ARG A 97 6.43 -15.13 -3.29
N ILE A 98 6.07 -14.63 -4.47
CA ILE A 98 4.92 -13.74 -4.69
C ILE A 98 3.58 -14.50 -4.61
N LEU A 99 3.50 -15.69 -5.22
CA LEU A 99 2.25 -16.44 -5.36
C LEU A 99 1.48 -16.64 -4.04
N PRO A 100 2.10 -17.02 -2.91
CA PRO A 100 1.40 -17.18 -1.64
C PRO A 100 0.85 -15.87 -1.05
N ALA A 101 1.39 -14.71 -1.47
CA ALA A 101 0.98 -13.39 -1.00
C ALA A 101 -0.12 -12.77 -1.87
N LEU A 102 -0.34 -13.25 -3.10
CA LEU A 102 -1.43 -12.82 -3.96
C LEU A 102 -2.79 -13.22 -3.37
N ASP A 103 -3.75 -12.31 -3.49
CA ASP A 103 -5.14 -12.62 -3.18
C ASP A 103 -5.69 -13.60 -4.23
N LEU A 104 -6.18 -14.75 -3.77
CA LEU A 104 -6.73 -15.78 -4.65
C LEU A 104 -7.95 -15.30 -5.44
N LYS A 105 -8.70 -14.31 -4.93
CA LYS A 105 -9.85 -13.73 -5.64
C LYS A 105 -9.37 -12.83 -6.79
N CYS A 106 -8.28 -12.08 -6.60
CA CYS A 106 -7.61 -11.35 -7.68
C CYS A 106 -7.10 -12.30 -8.77
N LEU A 107 -6.54 -13.45 -8.38
CA LEU A 107 -6.17 -14.50 -9.33
C LEU A 107 -7.39 -15.07 -10.07
N CYS A 108 -8.51 -15.31 -9.38
CA CYS A 108 -9.74 -15.76 -10.03
C CYS A 108 -10.27 -14.73 -11.04
N ILE A 109 -10.16 -13.42 -10.74
CA ILE A 109 -10.53 -12.36 -11.68
C ILE A 109 -9.64 -12.42 -12.92
N LEU A 110 -8.31 -12.49 -12.75
CA LEU A 110 -7.34 -12.60 -13.85
C LEU A 110 -7.64 -13.83 -14.74
N ILE A 111 -7.89 -14.98 -14.10
CA ILE A 111 -8.25 -16.23 -14.79
C ILE A 111 -9.58 -16.06 -15.53
N SER A 112 -10.61 -15.49 -14.91
CA SER A 112 -11.93 -15.31 -15.55
C SER A 112 -11.90 -14.40 -16.78
N ARG A 113 -10.91 -13.51 -16.88
CA ARG A 113 -10.73 -12.59 -18.01
C ARG A 113 -9.98 -13.23 -19.18
N HIS A 114 -8.99 -14.07 -18.87
CA HIS A 114 -7.96 -14.48 -19.85
C HIS A 114 -7.83 -15.97 -20.06
N VAL A 115 -8.62 -16.78 -19.35
CA VAL A 115 -8.51 -18.23 -19.37
C VAL A 115 -9.88 -18.84 -19.62
N GLU A 116 -10.02 -19.48 -20.77
CA GLU A 116 -11.15 -20.37 -21.04
C GLU A 116 -10.80 -21.78 -20.58
N SER A 117 -11.72 -22.45 -19.89
CA SER A 117 -11.54 -23.84 -19.47
C SER A 117 -12.76 -24.69 -19.79
N VAL A 118 -12.52 -25.91 -20.27
CA VAL A 118 -13.53 -26.94 -20.55
C VAL A 118 -13.13 -28.22 -19.84
N THR A 119 -14.04 -28.78 -19.05
CA THR A 119 -13.84 -30.05 -18.33
C THR A 119 -14.73 -31.14 -18.90
N PHE A 120 -14.18 -32.34 -19.05
CA PHE A 120 -14.87 -33.53 -19.53
C PHE A 120 -14.91 -34.63 -18.45
N ASP A 121 -16.03 -35.36 -18.37
CA ASP A 121 -16.18 -36.50 -17.44
C ASP A 121 -15.21 -37.64 -17.75
N GLU A 122 -14.96 -37.90 -19.04
CA GLU A 122 -13.95 -38.84 -19.54
C GLU A 122 -12.85 -38.08 -20.30
N PRO A 123 -11.58 -38.48 -20.19
CA PRO A 123 -10.49 -37.76 -20.82
C PRO A 123 -10.56 -37.89 -22.34
N THR A 124 -10.25 -36.81 -23.04
CA THR A 124 -10.25 -36.77 -24.51
C THR A 124 -8.82 -36.63 -25.05
N GLU A 125 -8.51 -37.31 -26.15
CA GLU A 125 -7.19 -37.21 -26.78
C GLU A 125 -7.03 -35.95 -27.63
N ASN A 126 -8.14 -35.42 -28.15
CA ASN A 126 -8.15 -34.27 -29.06
C ASN A 126 -8.62 -33.00 -28.33
N PRO A 127 -7.96 -31.85 -28.57
CA PRO A 127 -8.40 -30.58 -28.02
C PRO A 127 -9.79 -30.17 -28.55
N PRO A 128 -10.59 -29.43 -27.77
CA PRO A 128 -11.90 -28.94 -28.21
C PRO A 128 -11.81 -27.89 -29.33
N ALA A 129 -10.71 -27.13 -29.39
CA ALA A 129 -10.41 -26.13 -30.41
C ALA A 129 -8.89 -25.89 -30.51
N PRO A 130 -8.37 -25.20 -31.54
CA PRO A 130 -6.96 -24.80 -31.60
C PRO A 130 -6.53 -24.01 -30.35
N HIS A 131 -5.24 -24.08 -30.01
CA HIS A 131 -4.63 -23.38 -28.88
C HIS A 131 -5.09 -23.80 -27.47
N TYR A 132 -5.99 -24.77 -27.36
CA TYR A 132 -6.26 -25.45 -26.10
C TYR A 132 -5.15 -26.45 -25.77
N PHE A 133 -4.72 -26.46 -24.51
CA PHE A 133 -3.79 -27.45 -23.95
C PHE A 133 -4.39 -28.08 -22.68
N THR A 134 -3.87 -29.21 -22.25
CA THR A 134 -4.38 -29.93 -21.08
C THR A 134 -3.24 -30.25 -20.09
N PRO A 135 -3.39 -29.91 -18.80
CA PRO A 135 -2.41 -30.27 -17.77
C PRO A 135 -2.61 -31.70 -17.23
N ASP A 136 -3.75 -32.34 -17.51
CA ASP A 136 -4.22 -33.56 -16.85
C ASP A 136 -4.64 -34.68 -17.81
N LYS A 137 -3.95 -34.76 -18.95
CA LYS A 137 -4.14 -35.82 -19.96
C LYS A 137 -5.57 -35.87 -20.52
N GLY A 138 -6.18 -34.70 -20.73
CA GLY A 138 -7.41 -34.56 -21.52
C GLY A 138 -8.70 -34.44 -20.71
N HIS A 139 -8.62 -34.37 -19.38
CA HIS A 139 -9.79 -34.13 -18.53
C HIS A 139 -10.19 -32.65 -18.52
N THR A 140 -9.21 -31.77 -18.41
CA THR A 140 -9.40 -30.32 -18.42
C THR A 140 -8.58 -29.73 -19.56
N TRP A 141 -9.23 -28.94 -20.40
CA TRP A 141 -8.60 -28.21 -21.49
C TRP A 141 -8.68 -26.71 -21.21
N ILE A 142 -7.57 -26.02 -21.44
CA ILE A 142 -7.39 -24.62 -21.09
C ILE A 142 -6.86 -23.87 -22.31
N HIS A 143 -7.38 -22.67 -22.53
CA HIS A 143 -6.91 -21.75 -23.55
C HIS A 143 -6.72 -20.36 -22.93
N ILE A 144 -5.51 -19.80 -23.09
CA ILE A 144 -5.21 -18.43 -22.69
C ILE A 144 -5.54 -17.51 -23.87
N THR A 145 -6.46 -16.58 -23.67
CA THR A 145 -7.08 -15.74 -24.71
C THR A 145 -6.36 -14.40 -24.94
N LEU A 146 -5.26 -14.14 -24.22
CA LEU A 146 -4.44 -12.94 -24.39
C LEU A 146 -3.84 -12.86 -25.80
N GLU A 147 -3.97 -11.71 -26.45
CA GLU A 147 -3.35 -11.43 -27.76
C GLU A 147 -1.86 -11.08 -27.64
N ASP A 148 -1.42 -10.61 -26.47
CA ASP A 148 -0.03 -10.28 -26.20
C ASP A 148 0.76 -11.54 -25.82
N ASP A 149 1.66 -11.97 -26.70
CA ASP A 149 2.48 -13.18 -26.53
C ASP A 149 3.29 -13.17 -25.22
N HIS A 150 3.75 -12.00 -24.77
CA HIS A 150 4.52 -11.88 -23.53
C HIS A 150 3.62 -12.09 -22.31
N LYS A 151 2.49 -11.37 -22.23
CA LYS A 151 1.52 -11.57 -21.13
C LYS A 151 0.95 -12.98 -21.12
N GLN A 152 0.71 -13.57 -22.29
CA GLN A 152 0.30 -14.97 -22.42
C GLN A 152 1.35 -15.90 -21.81
N PHE A 153 2.64 -15.69 -22.09
CA PHE A 153 3.72 -16.47 -21.49
C PHE A 153 3.77 -16.32 -19.96
N LEU A 154 3.64 -15.10 -19.44
CA LEU A 154 3.65 -14.82 -18.00
C LEU A 154 2.49 -15.54 -17.28
N LEU A 155 1.28 -15.46 -17.85
CA LEU A 155 0.11 -16.14 -17.29
C LEU A 155 0.24 -17.66 -17.39
N ALA A 156 0.73 -18.20 -18.51
CA ALA A 156 0.98 -19.62 -18.67
C ALA A 156 1.98 -20.13 -17.61
N ARG A 157 3.05 -19.37 -17.37
CA ARG A 157 4.06 -19.67 -16.34
C ARG A 157 3.47 -19.66 -14.93
N LEU A 158 2.63 -18.68 -14.60
CA LEU A 158 1.92 -18.62 -13.32
C LEU A 158 1.00 -19.83 -13.13
N LEU A 159 0.18 -20.15 -14.13
CA LEU A 159 -0.74 -21.29 -14.11
C LEU A 159 0.01 -22.62 -13.96
N ALA A 160 1.12 -22.80 -14.67
CA ALA A 160 1.99 -23.96 -14.54
C ALA A 160 2.54 -24.08 -13.11
N LEU A 161 3.06 -22.99 -12.54
CA LEU A 161 3.57 -22.99 -11.17
C LEU A 161 2.49 -23.35 -10.14
N ILE A 162 1.28 -22.80 -10.27
CA ILE A 162 0.15 -23.13 -9.39
C ILE A 162 -0.18 -24.63 -9.51
N PHE A 163 -0.26 -25.17 -10.73
CA PHE A 163 -0.56 -26.59 -10.94
C PHE A 163 0.51 -27.52 -10.37
N GLU A 164 1.79 -27.20 -10.60
CA GLU A 164 2.93 -27.97 -10.09
C GLU A 164 3.04 -27.92 -8.56
N THR A 165 2.65 -26.80 -7.95
CA THR A 165 2.73 -26.61 -6.49
C THR A 165 1.51 -27.20 -5.77
N ASP A 166 0.30 -26.93 -6.28
CA ASP A 166 -0.97 -27.40 -5.73
C ASP A 166 -2.04 -27.51 -6.83
N ALA A 167 -2.14 -28.70 -7.42
CA ALA A 167 -3.15 -29.00 -8.44
C ALA A 167 -4.60 -28.82 -7.93
N ASN A 168 -4.87 -29.01 -6.63
CA ASN A 168 -6.23 -28.79 -6.12
C ASN A 168 -6.57 -27.30 -6.10
N LEU A 169 -5.62 -26.45 -5.70
CA LEU A 169 -5.78 -25.00 -5.78
C LEU A 169 -6.01 -24.57 -7.23
N PHE A 170 -5.21 -25.09 -8.17
CA PHE A 170 -5.37 -24.81 -9.59
C PHE A 170 -6.80 -25.03 -10.09
N TYR A 171 -7.37 -26.23 -9.89
CA TYR A 171 -8.74 -26.52 -10.33
C TYR A 171 -9.79 -25.71 -9.58
N LYS A 172 -9.56 -25.44 -8.29
CA LYS A 172 -10.45 -24.58 -7.51
C LYS A 172 -10.50 -23.16 -8.07
N LEU A 173 -9.36 -22.59 -8.48
CA LEU A 173 -9.31 -21.26 -9.10
C LEU A 173 -10.07 -21.23 -10.44
N LEU A 174 -9.86 -22.23 -11.31
CA LEU A 174 -10.61 -22.36 -12.56
C LEU A 174 -12.13 -22.44 -12.31
N GLN A 175 -12.55 -23.27 -11.36
CA GLN A 175 -13.96 -23.42 -11.02
C GLN A 175 -14.57 -22.13 -10.47
N ILE A 176 -13.93 -21.47 -9.49
CA ILE A 176 -14.45 -20.23 -8.88
C ILE A 176 -14.56 -19.12 -9.92
N SER A 177 -13.56 -19.00 -10.81
CA SER A 177 -13.55 -18.00 -11.89
C SER A 177 -14.74 -18.13 -12.86
N THR A 178 -15.34 -19.32 -12.95
CA THR A 178 -16.53 -19.59 -13.78
C THR A 178 -17.85 -19.44 -13.00
N LEU A 179 -17.85 -19.76 -11.69
CA LEU A 179 -19.05 -19.75 -10.86
C LEU A 179 -19.44 -18.37 -10.33
N HIS A 180 -18.46 -17.50 -10.09
CA HIS A 180 -18.68 -16.18 -9.53
C HIS A 180 -18.47 -15.08 -10.57
N THR A 181 -19.27 -14.02 -10.50
CA THR A 181 -19.02 -12.83 -11.32
C THR A 181 -17.80 -12.08 -10.80
N GLN A 182 -17.08 -11.40 -11.69
CA GLN A 182 -15.93 -10.58 -11.31
C GLN A 182 -16.27 -9.53 -10.25
N SER A 183 -17.45 -8.91 -10.32
CA SER A 183 -17.88 -7.90 -9.34
C SER A 183 -17.97 -8.45 -7.92
N VAL A 184 -18.43 -9.70 -7.75
CA VAL A 184 -18.52 -10.34 -6.43
C VAL A 184 -17.13 -10.65 -5.89
N LEU A 185 -16.24 -11.16 -6.75
CA LEU A 185 -14.85 -11.46 -6.37
C LEU A 185 -14.09 -10.17 -6.00
N GLU A 186 -14.30 -9.08 -6.74
CA GLU A 186 -13.70 -7.77 -6.45
C GLU A 186 -14.18 -7.24 -5.09
N GLU A 187 -15.49 -7.26 -4.83
CA GLU A 187 -16.06 -6.78 -3.57
C GLU A 187 -15.50 -7.54 -2.36
N GLU A 188 -15.51 -8.87 -2.40
CA GLU A 188 -14.98 -9.70 -1.30
C GLU A 188 -13.47 -9.50 -1.09
N ALA A 189 -12.70 -9.36 -2.17
CA ALA A 189 -11.25 -9.10 -2.08
C ALA A 189 -10.98 -7.71 -1.51
N PHE A 190 -11.77 -6.72 -1.92
CA PHE A 190 -11.68 -5.36 -1.43
C PHE A 190 -11.97 -5.27 0.08
N GLU A 191 -13.02 -5.95 0.58
CA GLU A 191 -13.32 -5.97 2.02
C GLU A 191 -12.21 -6.60 2.87
N GLU A 192 -11.56 -7.66 2.35
CA GLU A 192 -10.44 -8.28 3.04
C GLU A 192 -9.19 -7.40 3.02
N ARG A 193 -8.93 -6.71 1.90
CA ARG A 193 -7.89 -5.69 1.78
C ARG A 193 -8.12 -4.57 2.77
N ASP A 194 -9.31 -4.00 2.85
CA ASP A 194 -9.61 -2.86 3.74
C ASP A 194 -9.35 -3.21 5.21
N LYS A 195 -9.64 -4.44 5.63
CA LYS A 195 -9.28 -4.93 6.98
C LYS A 195 -7.77 -4.92 7.22
N ARG A 196 -6.97 -5.30 6.21
CA ARG A 196 -5.49 -5.25 6.28
C ARG A 196 -4.98 -3.82 6.27
N MET A 197 -5.56 -2.94 5.45
CA MET A 197 -5.22 -1.52 5.38
C MET A 197 -5.48 -0.81 6.73
N LEU A 198 -6.65 -1.06 7.34
CA LEU A 198 -7.01 -0.53 8.65
C LEU A 198 -6.02 -0.98 9.73
N ALA A 199 -5.56 -2.24 9.70
CA ALA A 199 -4.56 -2.76 10.63
C ALA A 199 -3.19 -2.05 10.51
N GLU A 200 -2.88 -1.50 9.34
CA GLU A 200 -1.66 -0.71 9.07
C GLU A 200 -1.85 0.80 9.33
N GLY A 201 -3.01 1.22 9.86
CA GLY A 201 -3.30 2.63 10.12
C GLY A 201 -3.69 3.44 8.88
N ILE A 202 -4.19 2.77 7.84
CA ILE A 202 -4.79 3.41 6.68
C ILE A 202 -6.32 3.44 6.89
N PRO A 203 -6.92 4.62 7.07
CA PRO A 203 -8.33 4.73 7.43
C PRO A 203 -9.25 4.38 6.27
N ASP A 204 -10.49 3.99 6.59
CA ASP A 204 -11.56 3.88 5.61
C ASP A 204 -11.99 5.27 5.07
N ARG A 205 -12.87 5.29 4.07
CA ARG A 205 -13.34 6.53 3.43
C ARG A 205 -14.05 7.48 4.41
N GLU A 206 -14.78 6.96 5.39
CA GLU A 206 -15.55 7.77 6.35
C GLU A 206 -14.60 8.46 7.34
N MET A 207 -13.68 7.71 7.93
CA MET A 207 -12.64 8.24 8.80
C MET A 207 -11.72 9.20 8.05
N ALA A 208 -11.32 8.87 6.81
CA ALA A 208 -10.54 9.76 5.94
C ALA A 208 -11.26 11.09 5.69
N PHE A 209 -12.57 11.06 5.42
CA PHE A 209 -13.38 12.28 5.30
C PHE A 209 -13.35 13.11 6.59
N HIS A 210 -13.58 12.49 7.75
CA HIS A 210 -13.56 13.19 9.05
C HIS A 210 -12.17 13.71 9.47
N LEU A 211 -11.09 13.10 8.98
CA LEU A 211 -9.73 13.60 9.17
C LEU A 211 -9.48 14.87 8.33
N ASN A 212 -10.12 14.97 7.16
CA ASN A 212 -9.94 16.04 6.18
C ASN A 212 -11.07 17.09 6.17
N GLU A 213 -12.00 17.03 7.11
CA GLU A 213 -13.04 18.06 7.24
C GLU A 213 -12.44 19.36 7.81
N PRO A 214 -12.53 20.51 7.12
CA PRO A 214 -11.99 21.77 7.63
C PRO A 214 -12.61 22.19 8.98
N LEU A 215 -11.78 22.71 9.89
CA LEU A 215 -12.22 23.22 11.19
C LEU A 215 -12.04 24.74 11.25
N GLN A 216 -13.14 25.49 11.38
CA GLN A 216 -13.07 26.94 11.47
C GLN A 216 -12.37 27.37 12.76
N PHE A 217 -11.39 28.28 12.65
CA PHE A 217 -10.63 28.72 13.83
C PHE A 217 -11.50 29.34 14.92
N SER A 218 -12.56 30.05 14.55
CA SER A 218 -13.49 30.69 15.49
C SER A 218 -14.28 29.72 16.35
N SER A 219 -14.41 28.45 15.95
CA SER A 219 -15.09 27.41 16.75
C SER A 219 -14.16 26.67 17.70
N VAL A 220 -12.86 26.97 17.70
CA VAL A 220 -11.86 26.26 18.51
C VAL A 220 -11.86 26.80 19.94
N GLN A 221 -12.01 25.88 20.91
CA GLN A 221 -11.83 26.18 22.33
C GLN A 221 -10.42 25.76 22.77
N PHE A 222 -9.50 26.73 22.91
CA PHE A 222 -8.08 26.45 23.17
C PHE A 222 -7.77 25.81 24.53
N ASN A 223 -8.70 25.89 25.48
CA ASN A 223 -8.51 25.35 26.83
C ASN A 223 -8.88 23.87 26.96
N GLU A 224 -9.54 23.29 25.95
CA GLU A 224 -9.90 21.88 25.95
C GLU A 224 -8.69 21.03 25.55
N LEU A 225 -8.33 20.07 26.39
CA LEU A 225 -7.44 18.97 26.01
C LEU A 225 -8.33 17.86 25.45
N GLU A 226 -8.19 17.56 24.17
CA GLU A 226 -8.63 16.24 23.71
C GLU A 226 -7.59 15.21 24.14
N PRO A 227 -8.00 14.08 24.72
CA PRO A 227 -7.09 12.97 24.88
C PRO A 227 -6.56 12.58 23.51
N LEU A 228 -5.25 12.43 23.42
CA LEU A 228 -4.61 11.68 22.36
C LEU A 228 -5.35 10.35 22.20
N ASP A 229 -5.80 10.07 20.98
CA ASP A 229 -6.46 8.81 20.69
C ASP A 229 -5.45 7.68 20.95
N VAL A 230 -5.76 6.83 21.93
CA VAL A 230 -4.87 5.76 22.41
C VAL A 230 -4.53 4.79 21.28
N GLY A 231 -5.38 4.68 20.24
CA GLY A 231 -5.09 3.88 19.06
C GLY A 231 -4.00 4.46 18.15
N VAL A 232 -3.70 5.75 18.23
CA VAL A 232 -2.69 6.40 17.37
C VAL A 232 -1.27 6.06 17.81
N SER A 233 -1.02 5.88 19.11
CA SER A 233 0.34 5.56 19.60
C SER A 233 0.85 4.20 19.16
N ASP A 234 -0.04 3.28 18.79
CA ASP A 234 0.32 1.94 18.30
C ASP A 234 0.64 1.93 16.80
N LEU A 235 0.37 3.03 16.08
CA LEU A 235 0.66 3.14 14.65
C LEU A 235 2.15 3.36 14.41
N LYS A 236 2.71 2.56 13.50
CA LYS A 236 4.10 2.73 13.08
C LYS A 236 4.23 3.93 12.13
N PRO A 237 5.19 4.83 12.36
CA PRO A 237 5.43 5.98 11.48
C PRO A 237 5.74 5.61 10.02
N ILE A 238 5.02 6.24 9.09
CA ILE A 238 5.29 6.13 7.65
C ILE A 238 6.30 7.20 7.24
N ARG A 239 7.57 6.93 7.56
CA ARG A 239 8.68 7.90 7.46
C ARG A 239 8.81 8.58 6.09
N PRO A 240 8.63 7.89 4.94
CA PRO A 240 8.69 8.54 3.63
C PRO A 240 7.63 9.63 3.38
N LEU A 241 6.50 9.60 4.09
CA LEU A 241 5.42 10.62 4.02
C LEU A 241 5.70 11.80 4.96
N ILE A 242 6.34 11.52 6.09
CA ILE A 242 6.67 12.52 7.12
C ILE A 242 7.89 13.35 6.70
N TYR A 243 8.95 12.67 6.26
CA TYR A 243 10.25 13.29 6.02
C TYR A 243 10.47 13.54 4.53
N SER A 244 10.38 14.81 4.15
CA SER A 244 10.88 15.29 2.87
C SER A 244 12.00 16.32 3.09
N GLU A 245 12.71 16.69 2.02
CA GLU A 245 13.78 17.68 2.09
C GLU A 245 13.34 19.04 2.61
N ARG A 246 12.04 19.32 2.58
CA ARG A 246 11.44 20.63 2.83
C ARG A 246 10.44 20.60 3.98
N LEU A 247 10.79 19.98 5.12
CA LEU A 247 9.96 20.17 6.31
C LEU A 247 9.95 21.66 6.71
N PRO A 248 8.79 22.33 6.82
CA PRO A 248 8.75 23.75 7.17
C PRO A 248 9.34 24.03 8.56
N LYS A 249 9.92 25.23 8.76
CA LYS A 249 10.64 25.60 9.99
C LYS A 249 9.78 25.45 11.25
N ILE A 250 8.48 25.75 11.19
CA ILE A 250 7.60 25.64 12.36
C ILE A 250 7.39 24.18 12.80
N LEU A 251 7.24 23.26 11.85
CA LEU A 251 7.19 21.83 12.13
C LEU A 251 8.54 21.29 12.62
N GLN A 252 9.65 21.79 12.08
CA GLN A 252 10.99 21.45 12.60
C GLN A 252 11.18 21.91 14.05
N ARG A 253 10.74 23.14 14.41
CA ARG A 253 10.78 23.64 15.79
C ARG A 253 9.94 22.75 16.71
N LEU A 254 8.69 22.49 16.32
CA LEU A 254 7.80 21.62 17.07
C LEU A 254 8.41 20.23 17.30
N ALA A 255 8.92 19.59 16.24
CA ALA A 255 9.59 18.31 16.30
C ALA A 255 10.80 18.25 17.26
N GLN A 256 11.48 19.38 17.49
CA GLN A 256 12.61 19.46 18.43
C GLN A 256 12.19 19.63 19.89
N GLU A 257 10.98 20.14 20.13
CA GLU A 257 10.46 20.48 21.47
C GLU A 257 9.53 19.40 22.04
N ILE A 258 8.92 18.57 21.17
CA ILE A 258 8.05 17.46 21.58
C ILE A 258 8.86 16.40 22.35
N ARG A 259 8.32 15.98 23.51
CA ARG A 259 8.86 14.86 24.29
C ARG A 259 8.50 13.51 23.66
N ASP A 260 7.21 13.31 23.37
CA ASP A 260 6.67 12.07 22.80
C ASP A 260 6.68 12.13 21.27
N PHE A 261 7.89 12.15 20.70
CA PHE A 261 8.06 12.37 19.25
C PHE A 261 7.45 11.26 18.39
N GLU A 262 7.44 10.02 18.87
CA GLU A 262 6.84 8.88 18.16
C GLU A 262 5.33 9.05 17.99
N VAL A 263 4.66 9.61 19.01
CA VAL A 263 3.23 9.93 18.95
C VAL A 263 2.94 10.98 17.89
N PHE A 264 3.80 12.01 17.80
CA PHE A 264 3.69 13.02 16.74
C PHE A 264 3.87 12.42 15.34
N GLU A 265 4.85 11.52 15.17
CA GLU A 265 5.06 10.82 13.90
C GLU A 265 3.85 9.94 13.52
N ALA A 266 3.26 9.27 14.51
CA ALA A 266 2.08 8.44 14.30
C ALA A 266 0.84 9.26 13.96
N GLU A 267 0.58 10.37 14.67
CA GLU A 267 -0.51 11.31 14.33
C GLU A 267 -0.35 11.85 12.90
N LEU A 268 0.86 12.27 12.54
CA LEU A 268 1.13 12.79 11.20
C LEU A 268 0.94 11.71 10.14
N SER A 269 1.34 10.46 10.42
CA SER A 269 1.11 9.32 9.52
C SER A 269 -0.37 9.07 9.29
N LEU A 270 -1.18 9.10 10.36
CA LEU A 270 -2.62 8.92 10.26
C LEU A 270 -3.27 10.03 9.42
N ILE A 271 -2.89 11.29 9.63
CA ILE A 271 -3.40 12.41 8.84
C ILE A 271 -2.99 12.27 7.36
N MET A 272 -1.74 11.88 7.09
CA MET A 272 -1.24 11.64 5.74
C MET A 272 -2.01 10.53 5.04
N ASN A 273 -2.18 9.38 5.70
CA ASN A 273 -2.96 8.26 5.17
C ASN A 273 -4.42 8.66 4.94
N GLY A 274 -5.02 9.40 5.88
CA GLY A 274 -6.35 9.96 5.72
C GLY A 274 -6.47 10.88 4.51
N ALA A 275 -5.48 11.75 4.27
CA ALA A 275 -5.46 12.62 3.10
C ALA A 275 -5.30 11.84 1.79
N LEU A 276 -4.38 10.86 1.73
CA LEU A 276 -4.17 10.01 0.57
C LEU A 276 -5.45 9.26 0.18
N VAL A 277 -6.16 8.69 1.16
CA VAL A 277 -7.46 8.04 0.94
C VAL A 277 -8.53 9.05 0.52
N HIS A 278 -8.61 10.20 1.21
CA HIS A 278 -9.62 11.23 0.94
C HIS A 278 -9.52 11.80 -0.48
N PHE A 279 -8.30 12.01 -0.97
CA PHE A 279 -8.05 12.52 -2.32
C PHE A 279 -7.96 11.41 -3.39
N GLY A 280 -8.12 10.14 -3.00
CA GLY A 280 -8.06 9.00 -3.92
C GLY A 280 -6.70 8.86 -4.60
N THR A 281 -5.62 9.21 -3.89
CA THR A 281 -4.26 9.23 -4.43
C THR A 281 -3.76 7.83 -4.75
N ASP A 282 -3.22 7.66 -5.96
CA ASP A 282 -2.48 6.45 -6.29
C ASP A 282 -1.12 6.47 -5.56
N LEU A 283 -0.89 5.51 -4.66
CA LEU A 283 0.39 5.38 -3.97
C LEU A 283 1.54 5.03 -4.91
N GLY A 284 1.24 4.51 -6.11
CA GLY A 284 2.23 4.28 -7.15
C GLY A 284 2.67 5.55 -7.89
N ASP A 285 1.87 6.62 -7.84
CA ASP A 285 2.22 7.93 -8.42
C ASP A 285 2.96 8.79 -7.39
N MET A 286 4.29 8.82 -7.51
CA MET A 286 5.14 9.55 -6.58
C MET A 286 4.96 11.08 -6.65
N GLU A 287 4.48 11.62 -7.77
CA GLU A 287 4.21 13.05 -7.91
C GLU A 287 2.94 13.41 -7.14
N GLU A 288 1.86 12.63 -7.29
CA GLU A 288 0.63 12.82 -6.53
C GLU A 288 0.85 12.66 -5.02
N VAL A 289 1.59 11.63 -4.60
CA VAL A 289 1.94 11.40 -3.19
C VAL A 289 2.71 12.60 -2.62
N GLU A 290 3.68 13.15 -3.35
CA GLU A 290 4.44 14.33 -2.88
C GLU A 290 3.53 15.56 -2.78
N LEU A 291 2.62 15.77 -3.74
CA LEU A 291 1.67 16.89 -3.71
C LEU A 291 0.74 16.83 -2.50
N VAL A 292 0.13 15.66 -2.23
CA VAL A 292 -0.77 15.49 -1.08
C VAL A 292 -0.01 15.64 0.23
N THR A 293 1.16 15.03 0.36
CA THR A 293 1.94 15.15 1.60
C THR A 293 2.42 16.59 1.83
N LEU A 294 2.74 17.34 0.77
CA LEU A 294 3.05 18.76 0.86
C LEU A 294 1.84 19.58 1.32
N ALA A 295 0.64 19.31 0.80
CA ALA A 295 -0.59 19.98 1.20
C ALA A 295 -0.90 19.74 2.69
N VAL A 296 -0.79 18.51 3.17
CA VAL A 296 -0.99 18.15 4.59
C VAL A 296 -0.02 18.90 5.49
N ARG A 297 1.29 18.88 5.17
CA ARG A 297 2.30 19.62 5.96
C ARG A 297 2.05 21.12 5.94
N GLY A 298 1.69 21.67 4.77
CA GLY A 298 1.34 23.07 4.60
C GLY A 298 0.16 23.49 5.48
N ALA A 299 -0.94 22.73 5.44
CA ALA A 299 -2.10 22.96 6.30
C ALA A 299 -1.73 22.88 7.79
N ALA A 300 -0.99 21.87 8.22
CA ALA A 300 -0.54 21.78 9.62
C ALA A 300 0.31 23.01 10.05
N CYS A 301 1.16 23.54 9.16
CA CYS A 301 1.92 24.76 9.43
C CYS A 301 1.00 25.98 9.58
N ILE A 302 0.05 26.16 8.67
CA ILE A 302 -0.90 27.27 8.72
C ILE A 302 -1.70 27.24 10.03
N GLY A 303 -2.11 26.05 10.49
CA GLY A 303 -2.79 25.89 11.78
C GLY A 303 -1.94 26.35 12.96
N LEU A 304 -0.68 25.91 13.02
CA LEU A 304 0.27 26.32 14.05
C LEU A 304 0.55 27.83 14.02
N GLU A 305 0.77 28.41 12.84
CA GLU A 305 1.01 29.85 12.67
C GLU A 305 -0.20 30.69 13.08
N LEU A 306 -1.42 30.18 12.83
CA LEU A 306 -2.65 30.84 13.24
C LEU A 306 -2.79 30.86 14.77
N CYS A 307 -2.43 29.77 15.45
CA CYS A 307 -2.37 29.73 16.91
C CYS A 307 -1.30 30.70 17.46
N GLU A 308 -0.10 30.77 16.87
CA GLU A 308 0.94 31.75 17.25
C GLU A 308 0.40 33.19 17.09
N ARG A 309 -0.33 33.47 16.01
CA ARG A 309 -0.81 34.83 15.69
C ARG A 309 -1.98 35.26 16.58
N GLU A 310 -3.02 34.45 16.67
CA GLU A 310 -4.31 34.82 17.27
C GLU A 310 -4.34 34.53 18.78
N LEU A 311 -3.68 33.46 19.24
CA LEU A 311 -3.71 33.01 20.64
C LEU A 311 -2.41 33.30 21.38
N LYS A 312 -1.36 33.75 20.68
CA LYS A 312 -0.02 33.96 21.23
C LYS A 312 0.59 32.70 21.86
N ALA A 313 0.08 31.53 21.47
CA ALA A 313 0.58 30.24 21.93
C ALA A 313 1.82 29.83 21.15
N SER A 314 2.80 29.24 21.83
CA SER A 314 3.95 28.63 21.14
C SER A 314 3.52 27.38 20.34
N PRO A 315 4.30 26.91 19.35
CA PRO A 315 3.96 25.69 18.60
C PRO A 315 3.75 24.46 19.49
N ILE A 316 4.61 24.28 20.50
CA ILE A 316 4.49 23.16 21.45
C ILE A 316 3.24 23.27 22.32
N GLU A 317 2.89 24.50 22.74
CA GLU A 317 1.67 24.74 23.50
C GLU A 317 0.42 24.46 22.66
N ALA A 318 0.39 24.97 21.43
CA ALA A 318 -0.69 24.73 20.49
C ALA A 318 -0.89 23.24 20.19
N TYR A 319 0.20 22.50 19.94
CA TYR A 319 0.16 21.05 19.77
C TYR A 319 -0.33 20.34 21.03
N SER A 320 0.18 20.71 22.21
CA SER A 320 -0.21 20.08 23.47
C SER A 320 -1.69 20.27 23.82
N LYS A 321 -2.31 21.34 23.32
CA LYS A 321 -3.72 21.67 23.56
C LYS A 321 -4.65 21.07 22.52
N LEU A 322 -4.26 21.14 21.24
CA LEU A 322 -5.15 20.84 20.13
C LEU A 322 -4.83 19.52 19.42
N GLY A 323 -3.64 18.96 19.60
CA GLY A 323 -3.13 17.84 18.78
C GLY A 323 -2.89 18.25 17.33
N LEU A 324 -2.16 17.42 16.57
CA LEU A 324 -1.83 17.74 15.18
C LEU A 324 -3.06 17.68 14.27
N ARG A 325 -4.02 16.79 14.57
CA ARG A 325 -5.25 16.64 13.79
C ARG A 325 -6.07 17.93 13.72
N ARG A 326 -6.36 18.58 14.85
CA ARG A 326 -7.12 19.84 14.84
C ARG A 326 -6.32 20.96 14.19
N LEU A 327 -5.01 21.05 14.48
CA LEU A 327 -4.13 22.03 13.85
C LEU A 327 -4.13 21.91 12.32
N TYR A 328 -4.03 20.68 11.81
CA TYR A 328 -4.18 20.37 10.39
C TYR A 328 -5.53 20.87 9.84
N ARG A 329 -6.65 20.46 10.44
CA ARG A 329 -8.00 20.85 10.01
C ARG A 329 -8.23 22.36 10.06
N ILE A 330 -7.65 23.05 11.04
CA ILE A 330 -7.66 24.51 11.16
C ILE A 330 -6.95 25.14 9.98
N GLY A 331 -5.73 24.70 9.66
CA GLY A 331 -5.00 25.24 8.53
C GLY A 331 -5.64 24.91 7.19
N LEU A 332 -6.25 23.72 7.08
CA LEU A 332 -7.01 23.32 5.89
C LEU A 332 -8.14 24.30 5.59
N SER A 333 -8.84 24.82 6.61
CA SER A 333 -9.89 25.86 6.45
C SER A 333 -9.43 27.18 5.82
N ARG A 334 -8.12 27.37 5.62
CA ARG A 334 -7.52 28.52 4.93
C ARG A 334 -7.11 28.23 3.49
N LEU A 335 -7.14 26.96 3.09
CA LEU A 335 -6.76 26.50 1.76
C LEU A 335 -7.97 26.18 0.87
N VAL A 336 -9.12 25.87 1.48
CA VAL A 336 -10.43 25.63 0.82
C VAL A 336 -11.34 26.84 0.99
#